data_AF-A0A9Y2I8P6-F1
#
_entry.id   AF-A0A9Y2I8P6-F1
#
_cell.length_a   1.000
_cell.length_b   1.000
_cell.length_c   1.000
_cell.angle_alpha   90.00
_cell.angle_beta   90.00
_cell.angle_gamma   90.00
#
_symmetry.space_group_name_H-M   'P 1'
#
loop_
_entity.id
_entity.type
_entity.pdbx_description
1 polymer ?
#
loop_
_entity_poly.entity_id
_entity_poly.type
_entity_poly.pdbx_seq_one_letter_code
_entity_poly.pdbx_strand_id
1 'polypeptide(L)'
;MRILVAVATRHGATREIAEQIAATATMTLEQTGVAAQAEVRDAEHVTSFAGYDAALLGSAVYLGHWLDSARRLAHEHQDELRCLPVWLFSSGPVGQQTRPGEDPVDVSDVLVATAAREHRLFGGRIERARLRFPERAVVTALRVEDGDNRDWPVIRAWARTIAGELAAVPAGEQRER
;
A
#
# COMPACT_ATOMS: atom_id res chain seq x y z
N MET A 1 -13.80 11.99 7.49
CA MET A 1 -13.17 10.69 7.23
C MET A 1 -11.73 10.70 7.71
N ARG A 2 -11.34 9.74 8.54
CA ARG A 2 -9.95 9.51 8.94
C ARG A 2 -9.42 8.29 8.23
N ILE A 3 -8.30 8.42 7.52
CA ILE A 3 -7.72 7.35 6.72
C ILE A 3 -6.31 7.09 7.23
N LEU A 4 -6.00 5.83 7.56
CA LEU A 4 -4.64 5.43 7.90
C LEU A 4 -3.98 4.76 6.70
N VAL A 5 -2.81 5.25 6.29
CA VAL A 5 -1.94 4.56 5.33
C VAL A 5 -0.72 4.03 6.06
N ALA A 6 -0.73 2.74 6.36
CA ALA A 6 0.38 2.04 7.02
C ALA A 6 1.35 1.50 5.96
N VAL A 7 2.64 1.83 6.04
CA VAL A 7 3.61 1.46 5.01
C VAL A 7 4.87 0.81 5.60
N ALA A 8 5.30 -0.30 5.00
CA ALA A 8 6.63 -0.85 5.21
C ALA A 8 7.53 -0.51 4.02
N THR A 9 8.63 0.20 4.28
CA THR A 9 9.58 0.64 3.25
C THR A 9 11.01 0.40 3.72
N ARG A 10 11.93 0.17 2.78
CA ARG A 10 13.36 0.00 3.08
C ARG A 10 14.20 1.19 2.61
N HIS A 11 13.90 1.68 1.41
CA HIS A 11 14.63 2.75 0.73
C HIS A 11 13.75 3.98 0.46
N GLY A 12 12.62 4.11 1.14
CA GLY A 12 11.73 5.28 1.06
C GLY A 12 10.73 5.27 -0.12
N ALA A 13 11.02 4.58 -1.22
CA ALA A 13 10.18 4.62 -2.42
C ALA A 13 8.70 4.26 -2.20
N THR A 14 8.42 3.20 -1.42
CA THR A 14 7.05 2.79 -1.07
C THR A 14 6.34 3.82 -0.19
N ARG A 15 7.08 4.52 0.67
CA ARG A 15 6.55 5.58 1.53
C ARG A 15 6.15 6.81 0.71
N GLU A 16 6.95 7.18 -0.27
CA GLU A 16 6.61 8.28 -1.19
C GLU A 16 5.33 7.95 -1.99
N ILE A 17 5.09 6.68 -2.34
CA ILE A 17 3.80 6.22 -2.92
C ILE A 17 2.66 6.39 -1.91
N ALA A 18 2.86 5.95 -0.66
CA ALA A 18 1.87 6.07 0.41
C ALA A 18 1.45 7.53 0.64
N GLU A 19 2.43 8.44 0.67
CA GLU A 19 2.23 9.89 0.83
C GLU A 19 1.45 10.48 -0.35
N GLN A 20 1.77 10.08 -1.59
CA GLN A 20 1.02 10.52 -2.75
C GLN A 20 -0.44 10.01 -2.73
N ILE A 21 -0.66 8.77 -2.31
CA ILE A 21 -2.02 8.21 -2.18
C ILE A 21 -2.80 9.00 -1.13
N ALA A 22 -2.24 9.18 0.07
CA ALA A 22 -2.86 9.91 1.17
C ALA A 22 -3.24 11.35 0.75
N ALA A 23 -2.32 12.07 0.12
CA ALA A 23 -2.55 13.43 -0.35
C ALA A 23 -3.64 13.50 -1.43
N THR A 24 -3.59 12.59 -2.41
CA THR A 24 -4.56 12.57 -3.52
C THR A 24 -5.96 12.18 -3.05
N ALA A 25 -6.06 11.19 -2.17
CA ALA A 25 -7.33 10.74 -1.63
C ALA A 25 -7.99 11.84 -0.78
N THR A 26 -7.22 12.49 0.10
CA THR A 26 -7.69 13.61 0.92
C THR A 26 -8.24 14.74 0.04
N MET A 27 -7.43 15.22 -0.91
CA MET A 27 -7.84 16.28 -1.83
C MET A 27 -9.11 15.91 -2.63
N THR A 28 -9.22 14.66 -3.07
CA THR A 28 -10.37 14.21 -3.87
C THR A 28 -11.64 14.14 -3.04
N LEU A 29 -11.56 13.65 -1.80
CA LEU A 29 -12.68 13.65 -0.85
C LEU A 29 -13.16 15.08 -0.54
N GLU A 30 -12.23 15.98 -0.27
CA GLU A 30 -12.54 17.39 0.01
C GLU A 30 -13.24 18.08 -1.18
N GLN A 31 -12.81 17.79 -2.42
CA GLN A 31 -13.47 18.27 -3.64
C GLN A 31 -14.91 17.80 -3.78
N THR A 32 -15.25 16.66 -3.17
CA THR A 32 -16.63 16.13 -3.11
C THR A 32 -17.42 16.61 -1.88
N GLY A 33 -16.85 17.51 -1.08
CA GLY A 33 -17.49 18.03 0.13
C GLY A 33 -17.34 17.14 1.37
N VAL A 34 -16.52 16.09 1.31
CA VAL A 34 -16.24 15.19 2.43
C VAL A 34 -14.97 15.63 3.13
N ALA A 35 -15.09 16.15 4.36
CA ALA A 35 -13.93 16.49 5.17
C ALA A 35 -13.12 15.22 5.47
N ALA A 36 -11.84 15.21 5.09
CA ALA A 36 -10.97 14.04 5.19
C ALA A 36 -9.60 14.39 5.81
N GLN A 37 -9.02 13.43 6.50
CA GLN A 37 -7.66 13.51 7.01
C GLN A 37 -7.01 12.14 6.82
N ALA A 38 -6.00 12.08 5.95
CA ALA A 38 -5.17 10.90 5.79
C ALA A 38 -3.81 11.10 6.47
N GLU A 39 -3.35 10.07 7.19
CA GLU A 39 -2.00 10.06 7.76
C GLU A 39 -1.20 8.83 7.31
N VAL A 40 0.10 9.02 7.14
CA VAL A 40 1.02 7.95 6.74
C VAL A 40 1.90 7.56 7.92
N ARG A 41 1.88 6.28 8.28
CA ARG A 41 2.66 5.72 9.39
C ARG A 41 3.51 4.56 8.92
N ASP A 42 4.70 4.39 9.51
CA ASP A 42 5.43 3.14 9.30
C ASP A 42 4.64 2.01 9.93
N ALA A 43 4.56 0.87 9.24
CA ALA A 43 3.79 -0.27 9.69
C ALA A 43 4.19 -0.74 11.11
N GLU A 44 5.47 -0.61 11.47
CA GLU A 44 5.99 -0.98 12.80
C GLU A 44 5.55 -0.04 13.94
N HIS A 45 5.04 1.15 13.61
CA HIS A 45 4.61 2.17 14.57
C HIS A 45 3.09 2.25 14.73
N VAL A 46 2.33 1.45 13.96
CA VAL A 46 0.87 1.39 14.08
C VAL A 46 0.50 0.37 15.16
N THR A 47 -0.31 0.80 16.13
CA THR A 47 -0.71 -0.02 17.27
C THR A 47 -2.22 -0.28 17.34
N SER A 48 -3.01 0.36 16.49
CA SER A 48 -4.46 0.17 16.37
C SER A 48 -5.00 0.87 15.12
N PHE A 49 -6.11 0.36 14.60
CA PHE A 49 -6.92 0.98 13.55
C PHE A 49 -8.22 1.60 14.11
N ALA A 50 -8.39 1.62 15.43
CA ALA A 50 -9.58 2.15 16.09
C ALA A 50 -9.83 3.63 15.73
N GLY A 51 -11.03 3.87 15.20
CA GLY A 51 -11.52 5.19 14.84
C GLY A 51 -11.03 5.73 13.49
N TYR A 52 -10.27 4.97 12.72
CA TYR A 52 -10.16 5.24 11.29
C TYR A 52 -11.43 4.75 10.59
N ASP A 53 -11.82 5.44 9.52
CA ASP A 53 -12.96 5.08 8.68
C ASP A 53 -12.53 4.19 7.50
N ALA A 54 -11.22 4.12 7.23
CA ALA A 54 -10.60 3.33 6.17
C ALA A 54 -9.11 3.10 6.44
N ALA A 55 -8.57 2.01 5.89
CA ALA A 55 -7.14 1.70 5.98
C ALA A 55 -6.53 1.32 4.62
N LEU A 56 -5.28 1.72 4.41
CA LEU A 56 -4.45 1.26 3.31
C LEU A 56 -3.18 0.67 3.86
N LEU A 57 -2.83 -0.55 3.45
CA LEU A 57 -1.58 -1.20 3.84
C LEU A 57 -0.66 -1.32 2.62
N GLY A 58 0.56 -0.84 2.76
CA GLY A 58 1.57 -0.81 1.72
C GLY A 58 2.84 -1.52 2.12
N SER A 59 3.46 -2.26 1.22
CA SER A 59 4.77 -2.85 1.49
C SER A 59 5.70 -2.82 0.29
N ALA A 60 6.98 -2.62 0.57
CA ALA A 60 8.02 -2.92 -0.38
C ALA A 60 8.10 -4.44 -0.60
N VAL A 61 8.34 -4.87 -1.83
CA VAL A 61 8.48 -6.29 -2.17
C VAL A 61 9.94 -6.66 -2.30
N TYR A 62 10.35 -7.68 -1.56
CA TYR A 62 11.67 -8.29 -1.62
C TYR A 62 11.53 -9.79 -1.82
N LEU A 63 12.15 -10.31 -2.88
CA LEU A 63 12.10 -11.75 -3.21
C LEU A 63 10.67 -12.30 -3.28
N GLY A 64 9.72 -11.51 -3.82
CA GLY A 64 8.31 -11.93 -3.96
C GLY A 64 7.46 -11.74 -2.70
N HIS A 65 8.02 -11.25 -1.60
CA HIS A 65 7.31 -11.11 -0.33
C HIS A 65 7.26 -9.67 0.16
N TRP A 66 6.17 -9.34 0.86
CA TRP A 66 6.09 -8.14 1.68
C TRP A 66 7.12 -8.17 2.81
N LEU A 67 7.60 -6.99 3.19
CA LEU A 67 8.36 -6.84 4.43
C LEU A 67 7.53 -7.31 5.64
N ASP A 68 8.22 -7.98 6.57
CA ASP A 68 7.60 -8.62 7.75
C ASP A 68 6.79 -7.65 8.61
N SER A 69 7.18 -6.37 8.70
CA SER A 69 6.44 -5.38 9.49
C SER A 69 5.02 -5.14 8.95
N ALA A 70 4.83 -5.08 7.63
CA ALA A 70 3.50 -4.95 7.04
C ALA A 70 2.68 -6.24 7.16
N ARG A 71 3.31 -7.42 6.99
CA ARG A 71 2.63 -8.71 7.15
C ARG A 71 2.14 -8.89 8.58
N ARG A 72 3.02 -8.61 9.55
CA ARG A 72 2.70 -8.72 10.97
C ARG A 72 1.56 -7.79 11.36
N LEU A 73 1.61 -6.53 10.94
CA LEU A 73 0.52 -5.57 11.18
C LEU A 73 -0.83 -6.08 10.68
N ALA A 74 -0.87 -6.65 9.48
CA ALA A 74 -2.09 -7.21 8.90
C ALA A 74 -2.67 -8.38 9.70
N HIS A 75 -1.81 -9.25 10.23
CA HIS A 75 -2.23 -10.42 11.01
C HIS A 75 -2.59 -10.07 12.46
N GLU A 76 -1.81 -9.19 13.10
CA GLU A 76 -2.03 -8.77 14.48
C GLU A 76 -3.30 -7.93 14.64
N HIS A 77 -3.66 -7.13 13.64
CA HIS A 77 -4.85 -6.27 13.65
C HIS A 77 -5.95 -6.74 12.70
N GLN A 78 -5.96 -8.04 12.34
CA GLN A 78 -6.91 -8.56 11.35
C GLN A 78 -8.37 -8.28 11.71
N ASP A 79 -8.73 -8.36 12.99
CA ASP A 79 -10.10 -8.16 13.45
C ASP A 79 -10.55 -6.70 13.25
N GLU A 80 -9.68 -5.73 13.59
CA GLU A 80 -9.97 -4.31 13.35
C GLU A 80 -10.01 -4.00 11.85
N LEU A 81 -9.08 -4.57 11.08
CA LEU A 81 -8.98 -4.34 9.63
C LEU A 81 -10.20 -4.86 8.88
N ARG A 82 -10.73 -6.03 9.25
CA ARG A 82 -11.93 -6.61 8.63
C ARG A 82 -13.21 -5.79 8.87
N CYS A 83 -13.22 -4.94 9.90
CA CYS A 83 -14.33 -4.04 10.18
C CYS A 83 -14.29 -2.75 9.35
N LEU A 84 -13.22 -2.53 8.57
CA LEU A 84 -13.00 -1.32 7.79
C LEU A 84 -12.89 -1.65 6.29
N PRO A 85 -13.15 -0.67 5.41
CA PRO A 85 -12.73 -0.79 4.02
C PRO A 85 -11.19 -0.72 3.94
N VAL A 86 -10.59 -1.79 3.43
CA VAL A 86 -9.12 -1.93 3.30
C VAL A 86 -8.70 -2.06 1.85
N TRP A 87 -7.62 -1.38 1.47
CA TRP A 87 -6.91 -1.59 0.21
C TRP A 87 -5.44 -1.89 0.46
N LEU A 88 -4.86 -2.73 -0.39
CA LEU A 88 -3.46 -3.11 -0.29
C LEU A 88 -2.68 -2.56 -1.47
N PHE A 89 -1.41 -2.21 -1.25
CA PHE A 89 -0.51 -1.95 -2.36
C PHE A 89 0.89 -2.49 -2.14
N SER A 90 1.56 -2.76 -3.25
CA SER A 90 2.94 -3.25 -3.29
C SER A 90 3.80 -2.34 -4.13
N SER A 91 5.07 -2.22 -3.76
CA SER A 91 6.07 -1.55 -4.59
C SER A 91 7.34 -2.38 -4.61
N GLY A 92 7.78 -2.75 -5.80
CA GLY A 92 8.98 -3.56 -5.96
C GLY A 92 9.49 -3.49 -7.39
N PRO A 93 10.71 -4.00 -7.64
CA PRO A 93 11.18 -4.17 -9.00
C PRO A 93 10.17 -5.04 -9.75
N VAL A 94 9.57 -4.48 -10.81
CA VAL A 94 8.81 -5.25 -11.79
C VAL A 94 9.85 -6.00 -12.61
N GLY A 95 10.47 -7.02 -12.03
CA GLY A 95 11.23 -8.00 -12.79
C GLY A 95 10.29 -8.56 -13.84
N GLN A 96 10.79 -8.72 -15.08
CA GLN A 96 10.02 -9.32 -16.17
C GLN A 96 9.23 -10.51 -15.65
N GLN A 97 7.92 -10.43 -15.85
CA GLN A 97 6.92 -11.45 -15.56
C GLN A 97 7.54 -12.86 -15.66
N THR A 98 7.66 -13.56 -14.54
CA THR A 98 8.28 -14.89 -14.57
C THR A 98 7.35 -15.92 -15.20
N ARG A 99 6.01 -15.76 -15.09
CA ARG A 99 4.99 -16.62 -15.74
C ARG A 99 3.65 -15.89 -15.93
N PRO A 100 2.90 -16.15 -17.02
CA PRO A 100 1.53 -15.64 -17.18
C PRO A 100 0.60 -16.22 -16.10
N GLY A 101 -0.11 -15.37 -15.37
CA GLY A 101 -1.17 -15.78 -14.43
C GLY A 101 -0.75 -15.98 -12.97
N GLU A 102 0.53 -15.75 -12.62
CA GLU A 102 1.02 -15.80 -11.25
C GLU A 102 1.24 -14.36 -10.75
N ASP A 103 0.64 -14.00 -9.62
CA ASP A 103 0.85 -12.67 -9.02
C ASP A 103 2.33 -12.59 -8.58
N PRO A 104 3.12 -11.63 -9.05
CA PRO A 104 4.55 -11.55 -8.73
C PRO A 104 4.84 -11.28 -7.25
N VAL A 105 3.79 -11.02 -6.45
CA VAL A 105 3.88 -10.81 -5.00
C VAL A 105 2.93 -11.76 -4.31
N ASP A 106 3.47 -12.59 -3.40
CA ASP A 106 2.61 -13.39 -2.53
C ASP A 106 2.04 -12.51 -1.42
N VAL A 107 0.81 -12.04 -1.65
CA VAL A 107 -0.01 -11.25 -0.71
C VAL A 107 -1.27 -11.99 -0.27
N SER A 108 -1.38 -13.28 -0.60
CA SER A 108 -2.61 -14.05 -0.40
C SER A 108 -3.01 -14.11 1.08
N ASP A 109 -2.02 -14.32 1.95
CA ASP A 109 -2.21 -14.35 3.40
C ASP A 109 -2.69 -12.99 3.95
N VAL A 110 -2.12 -11.89 3.43
CA VAL A 110 -2.49 -10.52 3.81
C VAL A 110 -3.89 -10.16 3.30
N LEU A 111 -4.23 -10.51 2.07
CA LEU A 111 -5.57 -10.33 1.50
C LEU A 111 -6.62 -11.02 2.37
N VAL A 112 -6.37 -12.29 2.71
CA VAL A 112 -7.26 -13.07 3.57
C VAL A 112 -7.37 -12.46 4.97
N ALA A 113 -6.24 -12.07 5.59
CA ALA A 113 -6.22 -11.50 6.94
C ALA A 113 -7.03 -10.21 7.03
N THR A 114 -6.92 -9.35 6.02
CA THR A 114 -7.52 -8.00 6.02
C THR A 114 -8.89 -7.90 5.38
N ALA A 115 -9.33 -8.93 4.65
CA ALA A 115 -10.51 -8.86 3.79
C ALA A 115 -10.48 -7.66 2.83
N ALA A 116 -9.29 -7.31 2.33
CA ALA A 116 -9.11 -6.13 1.49
C ALA A 116 -9.89 -6.24 0.17
N ARG A 117 -10.39 -5.08 -0.28
CA ARG A 117 -11.21 -4.92 -1.49
C ARG A 117 -10.41 -5.11 -2.76
N GLU A 118 -9.17 -4.62 -2.76
CA GLU A 118 -8.26 -4.65 -3.90
C GLU A 118 -6.82 -4.69 -3.39
N HIS A 119 -5.95 -5.27 -4.20
CA HIS A 119 -4.51 -5.11 -4.10
C HIS A 119 -3.96 -4.55 -5.41
N ARG A 120 -3.03 -3.60 -5.32
CA ARG A 120 -2.37 -3.01 -6.49
C ARG A 120 -0.85 -3.04 -6.40
N LEU A 121 -0.22 -3.58 -7.43
CA LEU A 121 1.23 -3.52 -7.60
C LEU A 121 1.64 -2.25 -8.37
N PHE A 122 2.57 -1.50 -7.80
CA PHE A 122 3.24 -0.37 -8.44
C PHE A 122 4.70 -0.71 -8.72
N GLY A 123 5.28 0.00 -9.71
CA GLY A 123 6.72 -0.02 -9.91
C GLY A 123 7.46 0.50 -8.69
N GLY A 124 8.67 -0.02 -8.47
CA GLY A 124 9.61 0.48 -7.46
C GLY A 124 10.65 1.43 -8.04
N ARG A 125 11.45 2.01 -7.15
CA ARG A 125 12.67 2.74 -7.49
C ARG A 125 13.89 1.91 -7.10
N ILE A 126 14.78 1.68 -8.05
CA ILE A 126 16.04 0.96 -7.87
C ILE A 126 17.20 1.93 -8.08
N GLU A 127 17.97 2.17 -7.03
CA GLU A 127 19.22 2.92 -7.06
C GLU A 127 20.33 2.02 -6.49
N ARG A 128 21.16 1.39 -7.33
CA ARG A 128 22.17 0.42 -6.87
C ARG A 128 23.11 0.97 -5.80
N ALA A 129 23.38 2.28 -5.85
CA ALA A 129 24.22 2.99 -4.88
C ALA A 129 23.64 2.97 -3.45
N ARG A 130 22.32 2.85 -3.29
CA ARG A 130 21.63 2.81 -2.00
C ARG A 130 21.40 1.39 -1.48
N LEU A 131 21.63 0.38 -2.31
CA LEU A 131 21.43 -1.03 -1.95
C LEU A 131 22.54 -1.58 -1.08
N ARG A 132 22.18 -2.43 -0.11
CA ARG A 132 23.15 -3.22 0.66
C ARG A 132 23.81 -4.28 -0.25
N PHE A 133 24.98 -4.78 0.15
CA PHE A 133 25.74 -5.77 -0.65
C PHE A 133 24.90 -6.97 -1.14
N PRO A 134 24.12 -7.68 -0.30
CA PRO A 134 23.28 -8.78 -0.77
C PRO A 134 22.17 -8.34 -1.72
N GLU A 135 21.53 -7.19 -1.48
CA GLU A 135 20.48 -6.64 -2.36
C GLU A 135 21.04 -6.29 -3.74
N ARG A 136 22.24 -5.70 -3.78
CA ARG A 136 22.94 -5.36 -5.02
C ARG A 136 23.32 -6.61 -5.82
N ALA A 137 23.69 -7.70 -5.15
CA ALA A 137 23.96 -8.98 -5.80
C ALA A 137 22.69 -9.54 -6.47
N VAL A 138 21.53 -9.49 -5.78
CA VAL A 138 20.23 -9.93 -6.34
C VAL A 138 19.83 -9.09 -7.56
N VAL A 139 19.85 -7.76 -7.45
CA VAL A 139 19.52 -6.84 -8.56
C VAL A 139 20.44 -7.07 -9.76
N THR A 140 21.72 -7.37 -9.52
CA THR A 140 22.68 -7.70 -10.58
C THR A 140 22.39 -9.04 -11.23
N ALA A 141 22.13 -10.09 -10.44
CA ALA A 141 21.83 -11.43 -10.94
C ALA A 141 20.52 -11.47 -11.76
N LEU A 142 19.51 -10.73 -11.31
CA LEU A 142 18.22 -10.58 -12.00
C LEU A 142 18.25 -9.56 -13.14
N ARG A 143 19.40 -8.93 -13.40
CA ARG A 143 19.57 -7.87 -14.42
C ARG A 143 18.52 -6.76 -14.32
N VAL A 144 18.11 -6.43 -13.10
CA VAL A 144 17.15 -5.34 -12.85
C VAL A 144 17.85 -4.01 -13.13
N GLU A 145 17.28 -3.22 -14.02
CA GLU A 145 17.80 -1.91 -14.39
C GLU A 145 17.62 -0.90 -13.26
N ASP A 146 18.55 0.06 -13.18
CA ASP A 146 18.43 1.20 -12.28
C ASP A 146 17.41 2.17 -12.87
N GLY A 147 16.56 2.71 -12.02
CA GLY A 147 15.51 3.61 -12.48
C GLY A 147 14.37 3.75 -11.49
N ASP A 148 13.55 4.77 -11.73
CA ASP A 148 12.28 4.97 -11.06
C ASP A 148 11.14 4.52 -11.98
N ASN A 149 10.53 3.39 -11.67
CA ASN A 149 9.44 2.81 -12.46
C ASN A 149 8.06 3.16 -11.89
N ARG A 150 7.98 4.13 -10.96
CA ARG A 150 6.71 4.56 -10.38
C ARG A 150 5.93 5.40 -11.37
N ASP A 151 4.79 4.87 -11.80
CA ASP A 151 3.82 5.61 -12.60
C ASP A 151 2.94 6.47 -11.69
N TRP A 152 3.37 7.71 -11.48
CA TRP A 152 2.66 8.69 -10.64
C TRP A 152 1.24 9.00 -11.12
N PRO A 153 0.97 9.19 -12.44
CA PRO A 153 -0.39 9.26 -12.95
C PRO A 153 -1.28 8.08 -12.52
N VAL A 154 -0.78 6.84 -12.62
CA VAL A 154 -1.53 5.64 -12.23
C VAL A 154 -1.75 5.57 -10.72
N ILE A 155 -0.75 5.90 -9.91
CA ILE A 155 -0.87 5.98 -8.43
C ILE A 155 -1.97 6.98 -8.05
N ARG A 156 -1.95 8.18 -8.64
CA ARG A 156 -2.98 9.21 -8.39
C ARG A 156 -4.36 8.76 -8.85
N ALA A 157 -4.47 8.11 -10.01
CA ALA A 157 -5.74 7.62 -10.50
C ALA A 157 -6.35 6.59 -9.55
N TRP A 158 -5.55 5.64 -9.05
CA TRP A 158 -6.00 4.66 -8.08
C TRP A 158 -6.47 5.31 -6.77
N ALA A 159 -5.71 6.28 -6.24
CA ALA A 159 -6.11 7.02 -5.05
C ALA A 159 -7.44 7.77 -5.22
N ARG A 160 -7.74 8.29 -6.41
CA ARG A 160 -9.04 8.91 -6.73
C ARG A 160 -10.17 7.90 -6.75
N THR A 161 -9.94 6.69 -7.28
CA THR A 161 -10.92 5.61 -7.25
C THR A 161 -11.29 5.25 -5.80
N ILE A 162 -10.28 5.06 -4.95
CA ILE A 162 -10.49 4.79 -3.51
C ILE A 162 -11.30 5.92 -2.86
N ALA A 163 -10.95 7.18 -3.11
CA ALA A 163 -11.69 8.33 -2.60
C ALA A 163 -13.15 8.35 -3.09
N GLY A 164 -13.40 8.01 -4.36
CA GLY A 164 -14.75 7.91 -4.91
C GLY A 164 -15.57 6.80 -4.24
N GLU A 165 -14.97 5.63 -4.00
CA GLU A 165 -15.61 4.55 -3.25
C GLU A 165 -15.93 4.95 -1.81
N LEU A 166 -15.03 5.67 -1.15
CA LEU A 166 -15.24 6.16 0.21
C LEU A 166 -16.35 7.22 0.26
N ALA A 167 -16.37 8.18 -0.69
CA ALA A 167 -17.42 9.19 -0.76
C ALA A 167 -18.82 8.61 -1.04
N ALA A 168 -18.89 7.46 -1.71
CA ALA A 168 -20.15 6.79 -2.04
C ALA A 168 -20.78 6.05 -0.84
N VAL A 169 -20.02 5.80 0.25
CA VAL A 169 -20.54 5.17 1.46
C VAL A 169 -21.11 6.26 2.39
N PRO A 170 -22.42 6.28 2.68
CA PRO A 170 -22.99 7.25 3.60
C PRO A 170 -22.37 7.10 5.00
N ALA A 171 -22.00 8.21 5.64
CA ALA A 171 -21.36 8.26 6.97
C ALA A 171 -22.17 7.60 8.12
N GLY A 172 -23.40 7.15 7.87
CA GLY A 172 -24.28 6.47 8.83
C GLY A 172 -24.18 4.94 8.85
N GLU A 173 -23.77 4.28 7.76
CA GLU A 173 -23.74 2.81 7.69
C GLU A 173 -22.50 2.18 8.34
N GLN A 174 -21.47 2.97 8.65
CA GLN A 174 -20.20 2.48 9.22
C GLN A 174 -20.20 2.36 10.75
N ARG A 175 -21.25 2.80 11.46
CA ARG A 175 -21.29 2.83 12.94
C ARG A 175 -22.20 1.80 13.60
N GLU A 176 -22.97 1.02 12.84
CA GLU A 176 -24.00 0.10 13.38
C GLU A 176 -23.71 -1.40 13.15
N ARG A 177 -22.45 -1.82 13.02
CA ARG A 177 -22.11 -3.25 13.03
C ARG A 177 -21.14 -3.60 14.15
#